data_AF-A0A068U0D8-F1
#
_entry.id   AF-A0A068U0D8-F1
#
_cell.length_a   1.000
_cell.length_b   1.000
_cell.length_c   1.000
_cell.angle_alpha   90.00
_cell.angle_beta   90.00
_cell.angle_gamma   90.00
#
_symmetry.space_group_name_H-M   'P 1'
#
loop_
_entity.id
_entity.type
_entity.pdbx_description
1 polymer ?
#
loop_
_entity_poly.entity_id
_entity_poly.type
_entity_poly.pdbx_seq_one_letter_code
_entity_poly.pdbx_strand_id
1 'polypeptide(L)'
;MPRSNSLFSALSIFLLGFLWFISPPAEAALKTYQFDIQVKNVSRLCHAKPIVTVNGRFPGPTVYVREGDRVQINVTNHAQYNVSIHWHGLKQYRNGWADGPAYITQCPIQTGSSYVYDFNVTGQRGTLWWHAHILWLRATVYGAIVILPQQGTPFPFPKPEREEVILLGEWWHADVEKLVNKANQLGSPPNKSDAHTINGKPGPLFPCSEKHTFVMEVEQGKTYLLRIINSALNDELFFGIAGHSMTVVEVDAVYTKSFTTQALLIAPGQTTNVLVHANQIPGRYFMAARPFMDVQLPVDNNTATGILEYKGIPNTVLPTLPHLPKSNDSAFAFRYNKRLRSLNSPQFPTNVPLQVDRNLFYTIGLARNSCPACLNGTRLMASLNNISFTMPETALLQAHYFNVKGVFKTDFPDQPPKPFNYTGAPLTANLKTTIGTRLSKIAFNSTVELVLQDTNLLSVESHPFHLHGYNFFVVGTGIGNFDPGKDAPKYNLIDPPERNTVGVPTGGWTAIRFRADNPGVWFLHCHLEIHTGWGLKTAFVVEDGPGADQGILPPPKDLPKC
;
A
#
# COMPACT_ATOMS: atom_id res chain seq x y z
N MET A 1 -55.59 -58.23 -52.49
CA MET A 1 -55.25 -57.58 -53.78
C MET A 1 -56.00 -56.25 -53.84
N PRO A 2 -55.52 -55.19 -54.50
CA PRO A 2 -54.17 -54.60 -54.51
C PRO A 2 -54.20 -53.04 -54.36
N ARG A 3 -53.02 -52.40 -54.20
CA ARG A 3 -52.63 -51.01 -54.63
C ARG A 3 -53.39 -49.81 -54.01
N SER A 4 -52.85 -48.59 -53.85
CA SER A 4 -51.54 -47.96 -53.98
C SER A 4 -51.69 -46.48 -53.54
N ASN A 5 -50.64 -45.90 -52.94
CA ASN A 5 -50.21 -44.49 -52.97
C ASN A 5 -51.23 -43.35 -52.77
N SER A 6 -51.01 -42.49 -51.78
CA SER A 6 -50.18 -41.27 -51.93
C SER A 6 -50.35 -40.28 -50.75
N LEU A 7 -49.20 -39.69 -50.39
CA LEU A 7 -48.94 -38.42 -49.70
C LEU A 7 -50.06 -37.78 -48.84
N PHE A 8 -49.81 -37.70 -47.53
CA PHE A 8 -50.26 -36.55 -46.74
C PHE A 8 -49.15 -35.97 -45.86
N SER A 9 -49.11 -34.65 -45.96
CA SER A 9 -48.25 -33.63 -45.38
C SER A 9 -47.72 -33.84 -43.96
N ALA A 10 -46.46 -33.42 -43.81
CA ALA A 10 -45.75 -33.18 -42.56
C ALA A 10 -46.44 -32.11 -41.70
N LEU A 11 -46.55 -32.38 -40.39
CA LEU A 11 -46.47 -31.38 -39.32
C LEU A 11 -46.23 -32.08 -37.96
N SER A 12 -44.99 -32.49 -37.70
CA SER A 12 -44.58 -32.92 -36.35
C SER A 12 -43.82 -31.76 -35.70
N ILE A 13 -44.51 -31.08 -34.77
CA ILE A 13 -43.97 -30.02 -33.92
C ILE A 13 -42.93 -30.65 -32.97
N PHE A 14 -41.64 -30.49 -33.29
CA PHE A 14 -40.55 -30.73 -32.35
C PHE A 14 -40.42 -29.48 -31.46
N LEU A 15 -41.06 -29.51 -30.29
CA LEU A 15 -40.81 -28.54 -29.21
C LEU A 15 -39.58 -29.02 -28.42
N LEU A 16 -38.38 -28.82 -28.98
CA LEU A 16 -37.14 -28.93 -28.22
C LEU A 16 -36.93 -27.61 -27.46
N GLY A 17 -37.29 -27.64 -26.17
CA GLY A 17 -37.04 -26.54 -25.25
C GLY A 17 -35.55 -26.24 -25.14
N PHE A 18 -35.12 -25.15 -25.77
CA PHE A 18 -33.89 -24.46 -25.43
C PHE A 18 -34.09 -23.81 -24.06
N LEU A 19 -33.81 -24.55 -23.00
CA LEU A 19 -33.54 -23.97 -21.68
C LEU A 19 -32.19 -23.25 -21.79
N TRP A 20 -32.24 -21.96 -22.18
CA TRP A 20 -31.17 -21.04 -21.88
C TRP A 20 -30.99 -21.05 -20.36
N PHE A 21 -29.89 -21.65 -19.89
CA PHE A 21 -29.36 -21.34 -18.56
C PHE A 21 -28.92 -19.88 -18.58
N ILE A 22 -29.87 -18.98 -18.33
CA ILE A 22 -29.56 -17.61 -17.93
C ILE A 22 -28.99 -17.74 -16.52
N SER A 23 -27.67 -17.87 -16.43
CA SER A 23 -26.96 -17.66 -15.17
C SER A 23 -27.38 -16.28 -14.65
N PRO A 24 -27.94 -16.15 -13.43
CA PRO A 24 -28.28 -14.85 -12.91
C PRO A 24 -27.02 -13.97 -12.91
N PRO A 25 -27.13 -12.66 -13.20
CA PRO A 25 -26.01 -11.75 -13.04
C PRO A 25 -25.50 -11.90 -11.59
N ALA A 26 -24.18 -12.09 -11.45
CA ALA A 26 -23.55 -12.24 -10.14
C ALA A 26 -23.94 -11.03 -9.26
N GLU A 27 -24.75 -11.29 -8.25
CA GLU A 27 -25.28 -10.25 -7.38
C GLU A 27 -24.15 -9.75 -6.46
N ALA A 28 -23.87 -8.45 -6.49
CA ALA A 28 -22.96 -7.80 -5.57
C ALA A 28 -23.38 -8.10 -4.13
N ALA A 29 -22.52 -8.77 -3.35
CA ALA A 29 -22.87 -9.13 -1.99
C ALA A 29 -22.53 -7.99 -1.02
N LEU A 30 -23.39 -7.77 -0.01
CA LEU A 30 -23.01 -6.99 1.17
C LEU A 30 -22.11 -7.84 2.08
N LYS A 31 -20.91 -7.33 2.37
CA LYS A 31 -19.95 -7.93 3.31
C LYS A 31 -19.85 -7.06 4.55
N THR A 32 -20.27 -7.59 5.69
CA THR A 32 -20.23 -6.87 6.96
C THR A 32 -19.14 -7.40 7.88
N TYR A 33 -18.38 -6.50 8.49
CA TYR A 33 -17.37 -6.82 9.50
C TYR A 33 -17.53 -5.94 10.75
N GLN A 34 -17.12 -6.47 11.90
CA GLN A 34 -16.99 -5.73 13.16
C GLN A 34 -15.51 -5.66 13.54
N PHE A 35 -15.00 -4.45 13.76
CA PHE A 35 -13.64 -4.16 14.18
C PHE A 35 -13.67 -3.50 15.55
N ASP A 36 -13.46 -4.28 16.60
CA ASP A 36 -13.30 -3.79 17.98
C ASP A 36 -11.84 -3.48 18.24
N ILE A 37 -11.53 -2.19 18.32
CA ILE A 37 -10.18 -1.71 18.61
C ILE A 37 -9.95 -1.78 20.11
N GLN A 38 -9.03 -2.64 20.54
CA GLN A 38 -8.83 -2.94 21.95
C GLN A 38 -7.37 -3.21 22.28
N VAL A 39 -7.01 -3.00 23.54
CA VAL A 39 -5.67 -3.28 24.04
C VAL A 39 -5.55 -4.75 24.45
N LYS A 40 -4.50 -5.43 23.98
CA LYS A 40 -4.14 -6.80 24.41
C LYS A 40 -2.65 -6.90 24.67
N ASN A 41 -2.28 -7.72 25.66
CA ASN A 41 -0.88 -8.06 25.88
C ASN A 41 -0.42 -9.07 24.83
N VAL A 42 0.67 -8.74 24.14
CA VAL A 42 1.32 -9.62 23.18
C VAL A 42 2.78 -9.78 23.56
N SER A 43 3.25 -11.03 23.57
CA SER A 43 4.63 -11.38 23.85
C SER A 43 5.42 -11.65 22.57
N ARG A 44 6.58 -11.03 22.43
CA ARG A 44 7.61 -11.30 21.42
C ARG A 44 8.98 -11.09 22.05
N LEU A 45 9.99 -11.80 21.57
CA LEU A 45 11.38 -11.61 22.00
C LEU A 45 11.53 -11.72 23.53
N CYS A 46 10.78 -12.61 24.19
CA CYS A 46 10.71 -12.77 25.66
C CYS A 46 10.04 -11.62 26.44
N HIS A 47 9.49 -10.60 25.78
CA HIS A 47 8.86 -9.44 26.42
C HIS A 47 7.39 -9.31 26.03
N ALA A 48 6.52 -9.23 27.03
CA ALA A 48 5.11 -8.90 26.83
C ALA A 48 4.88 -7.40 27.01
N LYS A 49 4.11 -6.79 26.11
CA LYS A 49 3.66 -5.41 26.24
C LYS A 49 2.19 -5.28 25.79
N PRO A 50 1.42 -4.33 26.35
CA PRO A 50 0.12 -3.99 25.82
C PRO A 50 0.29 -3.34 24.44
N ILE A 51 -0.50 -3.79 23.47
CA ILE A 51 -0.59 -3.19 22.13
C ILE A 51 -2.05 -2.99 21.75
N VAL A 52 -2.31 -2.03 20.87
CA VAL A 52 -3.62 -1.86 20.25
C VAL A 52 -3.80 -2.94 19.18
N THR A 53 -4.96 -3.58 19.14
CA THR A 53 -5.29 -4.69 18.25
C THR A 53 -6.69 -4.52 17.68
N VAL A 54 -6.99 -5.23 16.61
CA VAL A 54 -8.36 -5.39 16.10
C VAL A 54 -8.86 -6.76 16.51
N ASN A 55 -9.99 -6.82 17.22
CA ASN A 55 -10.60 -8.05 17.71
C ASN A 55 -9.64 -8.91 18.54
N GLY A 56 -8.65 -8.29 19.18
CA GLY A 56 -7.63 -8.98 19.99
C GLY A 56 -6.55 -9.71 19.19
N ARG A 57 -6.44 -9.47 17.88
CA ARG A 57 -5.50 -10.13 16.97
C ARG A 57 -4.36 -9.21 16.55
N PHE A 58 -3.17 -9.78 16.43
CA PHE A 58 -1.98 -9.14 15.85
C PHE A 58 -1.18 -10.16 15.01
N PRO A 59 -1.07 -9.97 13.67
CA PRO A 59 -1.79 -8.98 12.87
C PRO A 59 -3.32 -9.12 12.97
N GLY A 60 -4.05 -8.10 12.55
CA GLY A 60 -5.51 -8.09 12.55
C GLY A 60 -6.14 -9.05 11.53
N PRO A 61 -7.48 -9.18 11.54
CA PRO A 61 -8.18 -10.08 10.63
C PRO A 61 -8.02 -9.70 9.15
N THR A 62 -7.99 -10.69 8.27
CA THR A 62 -8.08 -10.47 6.83
C THR A 62 -9.53 -10.19 6.42
N VAL A 63 -9.72 -9.15 5.62
CA VAL A 63 -11.00 -8.83 4.96
C VAL A 63 -11.04 -9.58 3.62
N TYR A 64 -12.06 -10.41 3.40
CA TYR A 64 -12.22 -11.21 2.18
C TYR A 64 -13.46 -10.76 1.42
N VAL A 65 -13.26 -10.20 0.24
CA VAL A 65 -14.33 -9.64 -0.60
C VAL A 65 -14.13 -10.10 -2.04
N ARG A 66 -15.15 -9.94 -2.87
CA ARG A 66 -15.04 -10.05 -4.33
C ARG A 66 -15.11 -8.67 -4.96
N GLU A 67 -14.50 -8.53 -6.12
CA GLU A 67 -14.78 -7.39 -6.99
C GLU A 67 -16.29 -7.25 -7.22
N GLY A 68 -16.83 -6.05 -6.99
CA GLY A 68 -18.25 -5.73 -7.05
C GLY A 68 -18.97 -5.75 -5.71
N ASP A 69 -18.39 -6.34 -4.65
CA ASP A 69 -19.01 -6.35 -3.32
C ASP A 69 -19.13 -4.93 -2.74
N ARG A 70 -20.19 -4.72 -1.96
CA ARG A 70 -20.31 -3.59 -1.02
C ARG A 70 -19.84 -4.05 0.35
N VAL A 71 -19.01 -3.25 1.01
CA VAL A 71 -18.38 -3.59 2.27
C VAL A 71 -18.80 -2.59 3.33
N GLN A 72 -19.26 -3.10 4.48
CA GLN A 72 -19.57 -2.31 5.66
C GLN A 72 -18.72 -2.80 6.83
N ILE A 73 -17.90 -1.92 7.39
CA ILE A 73 -17.05 -2.25 8.53
C ILE A 73 -17.34 -1.28 9.66
N ASN A 74 -18.02 -1.79 10.69
CA ASN A 74 -18.26 -1.03 11.91
C ASN A 74 -17.02 -1.09 12.80
N VAL A 75 -16.36 0.05 12.97
CA VAL A 75 -15.17 0.18 13.80
C VAL A 75 -15.58 0.81 15.13
N THR A 76 -15.46 0.05 16.22
CA THR A 76 -15.72 0.55 17.58
C THR A 76 -14.41 0.69 18.33
N ASN A 77 -14.15 1.89 18.85
CA ASN A 77 -12.90 2.17 19.55
C ASN A 77 -13.04 1.97 21.07
N HIS A 78 -12.50 0.88 21.60
CA HIS A 78 -12.42 0.63 23.05
C HIS A 78 -11.03 0.96 23.62
N ALA A 79 -10.08 1.38 22.78
CA ALA A 79 -8.73 1.72 23.20
C ALA A 79 -8.66 3.15 23.75
N GLN A 80 -7.65 3.42 24.57
CA GLN A 80 -7.40 4.76 25.13
C GLN A 80 -6.91 5.80 24.10
N TYR A 81 -6.61 5.37 22.87
CA TYR A 81 -6.10 6.22 21.81
C TYR A 81 -7.21 6.59 20.84
N ASN A 82 -7.15 7.79 20.27
CA ASN A 82 -7.91 8.13 19.07
C ASN A 82 -7.48 7.23 17.91
N VAL A 83 -8.44 6.71 17.14
CA VAL A 83 -8.18 5.74 16.06
C VAL A 83 -8.86 6.18 14.77
N SER A 84 -8.25 5.83 13.65
CA SER A 84 -8.88 5.82 12.33
C SER A 84 -8.30 4.64 11.54
N ILE A 85 -9.03 4.12 10.55
CA ILE A 85 -8.62 2.96 9.75
C ILE A 85 -8.67 3.34 8.29
N HIS A 86 -7.54 3.16 7.59
CA HIS A 86 -7.44 3.33 6.15
C HIS A 86 -7.44 1.98 5.43
N TRP A 87 -8.11 1.96 4.28
CA TRP A 87 -8.23 0.79 3.40
C TRP A 87 -7.25 0.93 2.23
N HIS A 88 -5.97 0.75 2.53
CA HIS A 88 -4.84 1.03 1.64
C HIS A 88 -5.04 0.51 0.22
N GLY A 89 -5.04 1.44 -0.74
CA GLY A 89 -5.17 1.17 -2.16
C GLY A 89 -6.60 0.99 -2.67
N LEU A 90 -7.63 0.97 -1.82
CA LEU A 90 -9.02 1.06 -2.30
C LEU A 90 -9.27 2.45 -2.87
N LYS A 91 -9.93 2.52 -4.03
CA LYS A 91 -10.13 3.79 -4.75
C LYS A 91 -11.14 4.71 -4.08
N GLN A 92 -12.05 4.19 -3.25
CA GLN A 92 -13.06 4.99 -2.53
C GLN A 92 -13.80 5.99 -3.43
N TYR A 93 -14.23 5.55 -4.62
CA TYR A 93 -14.84 6.41 -5.64
C TYR A 93 -15.93 7.31 -5.04
N ARG A 94 -15.70 8.63 -5.11
CA ARG A 94 -16.55 9.72 -4.60
C ARG A 94 -16.78 9.72 -3.09
N ASN A 95 -16.12 8.82 -2.36
CA ASN A 95 -16.41 8.50 -0.97
C ASN A 95 -15.18 8.66 -0.08
N GLY A 96 -14.54 9.84 -0.14
CA GLY A 96 -13.41 10.15 0.74
C GLY A 96 -13.73 9.98 2.23
N TRP A 97 -15.00 10.06 2.63
CA TRP A 97 -15.45 9.84 4.02
C TRP A 97 -15.08 8.46 4.57
N ALA A 98 -15.00 7.44 3.71
CA ALA A 98 -14.61 6.10 4.08
C ALA A 98 -13.12 5.83 3.84
N ASP A 99 -12.32 6.84 3.52
CA ASP A 99 -10.89 6.66 3.24
C ASP A 99 -10.06 6.44 4.51
N GLY A 100 -10.35 7.14 5.61
CA GLY A 100 -9.71 6.88 6.90
C GLY A 100 -8.59 7.81 7.42
N PRO A 101 -7.75 8.50 6.62
CA PRO A 101 -6.65 9.29 7.19
C PRO A 101 -7.15 10.42 8.10
N ALA A 102 -6.84 10.33 9.40
CA ALA A 102 -7.32 11.28 10.39
C ALA A 102 -6.83 12.71 10.10
N TYR A 103 -7.75 13.66 10.25
CA TYR A 103 -7.63 15.08 9.88
C TYR A 103 -7.37 15.35 8.39
N ILE A 104 -7.36 14.32 7.53
CA ILE A 104 -7.42 14.48 6.08
C ILE A 104 -8.86 14.29 5.62
N THR A 105 -9.44 13.10 5.82
CA THR A 105 -10.81 12.82 5.36
C THR A 105 -11.86 12.73 6.46
N GLN A 106 -11.43 12.48 7.70
CA GLN A 106 -12.29 12.43 8.88
C GLN A 106 -11.55 12.89 10.13
N CYS A 107 -12.27 13.31 11.16
CA CYS A 107 -11.70 13.36 12.51
C CYS A 107 -11.62 11.94 13.10
N PRO A 108 -10.76 11.71 14.11
CA PRO A 108 -10.57 10.37 14.65
C PRO A 108 -11.80 9.86 15.41
N ILE A 109 -11.98 8.54 15.39
CA ILE A 109 -12.93 7.82 16.23
C ILE A 109 -12.41 7.86 17.67
N GLN A 110 -13.11 8.59 18.54
CA GLN A 110 -12.76 8.73 19.95
C GLN A 110 -13.04 7.45 20.74
N THR A 111 -12.39 7.29 21.90
CA THR A 111 -12.68 6.19 22.83
C THR A 111 -14.17 6.12 23.16
N GLY A 112 -14.75 4.92 23.10
CA GLY A 112 -16.16 4.66 23.35
C GLY A 112 -17.09 4.96 22.17
N SER A 113 -16.56 5.48 21.05
CA SER A 113 -17.34 5.79 19.85
C SER A 113 -17.16 4.74 18.74
N SER A 114 -18.06 4.77 17.77
CA SER A 114 -18.02 3.92 16.58
C SER A 114 -18.17 4.73 15.30
N TYR A 115 -17.67 4.19 14.19
CA TYR A 115 -17.87 4.73 12.85
C TYR A 115 -17.96 3.59 11.84
N VAL A 116 -18.92 3.67 10.92
CA VAL A 116 -19.11 2.69 9.86
C VAL A 116 -18.43 3.17 8.56
N TYR A 117 -17.43 2.40 8.12
CA TYR A 117 -16.87 2.56 6.78
C TYR A 117 -17.73 1.75 5.80
N ASP A 118 -18.34 2.43 4.83
CA ASP A 118 -19.25 1.82 3.85
C ASP A 118 -18.81 2.20 2.44
N PHE A 119 -18.38 1.21 1.64
CA PHE A 119 -17.82 1.45 0.32
C PHE A 119 -18.00 0.26 -0.63
N ASN A 120 -17.89 0.53 -1.93
CA ASN A 120 -17.95 -0.49 -2.98
C ASN A 120 -16.55 -0.82 -3.49
N VAL A 121 -16.26 -2.11 -3.70
CA VAL A 121 -14.99 -2.57 -4.29
C VAL A 121 -15.15 -2.64 -5.81
N THR A 122 -14.80 -1.56 -6.50
CA THR A 122 -15.08 -1.40 -7.94
C THR A 122 -13.81 -1.49 -8.77
N GLY A 123 -13.76 -2.42 -9.72
CA GLY A 123 -12.67 -2.49 -10.70
C GLY A 123 -11.31 -2.88 -10.09
N GLN A 124 -11.30 -3.52 -8.93
CA GLN A 124 -10.09 -3.94 -8.21
C GLN A 124 -10.19 -5.42 -7.87
N ARG A 125 -9.07 -6.14 -7.98
CA ARG A 125 -8.96 -7.56 -7.65
C ARG A 125 -7.51 -7.88 -7.32
N GLY A 126 -7.29 -8.70 -6.31
CA GLY A 126 -5.97 -9.03 -5.85
C GLY A 126 -5.77 -8.86 -4.35
N THR A 127 -4.59 -8.38 -3.98
CA THR A 127 -4.20 -8.12 -2.60
C THR A 127 -4.07 -6.63 -2.35
N LEU A 128 -4.70 -6.18 -1.28
CA LEU A 128 -4.51 -4.88 -0.64
C LEU A 128 -4.37 -5.12 0.86
N TRP A 129 -4.42 -4.06 1.66
CA TRP A 129 -4.33 -4.17 3.10
C TRP A 129 -5.03 -2.98 3.77
N TRP A 130 -5.27 -3.08 5.07
CA TRP A 130 -5.83 -2.02 5.87
C TRP A 130 -4.91 -1.75 7.06
N HIS A 131 -4.90 -0.53 7.55
CA HIS A 131 -4.11 -0.16 8.72
C HIS A 131 -4.67 1.07 9.44
N ALA A 132 -4.26 1.26 10.70
CA ALA A 132 -4.57 2.51 11.39
C ALA A 132 -3.90 3.70 10.67
N HIS A 133 -4.61 4.81 10.54
CA HIS A 133 -4.12 5.99 9.83
C HIS A 133 -4.13 7.25 10.72
N ILE A 134 -3.70 7.05 11.96
CA ILE A 134 -3.41 8.09 12.94
C ILE A 134 -2.33 7.57 13.88
N LEU A 135 -1.41 8.47 14.28
CA LEU A 135 -0.24 8.12 15.08
C LEU A 135 0.59 7.00 14.40
N TRP A 136 1.48 6.34 15.14
CA TRP A 136 2.18 5.12 14.68
C TRP A 136 1.40 3.85 15.07
N LEU A 137 0.08 3.92 15.26
CA LEU A 137 -0.74 2.78 15.66
C LEU A 137 -0.68 1.62 14.65
N ARG A 138 -0.41 1.91 13.37
CA ARG A 138 -0.19 0.87 12.36
C ARG A 138 1.04 0.01 12.59
N ALA A 139 1.86 0.28 13.61
CA ALA A 139 2.83 -0.70 14.12
C ALA A 139 2.17 -2.04 14.51
N THR A 140 0.90 -1.99 14.90
CA THR A 140 0.17 -3.15 15.46
C THR A 140 -1.27 -3.28 14.98
N VAL A 141 -1.85 -2.21 14.45
CA VAL A 141 -3.22 -2.17 13.91
C VAL A 141 -3.15 -2.20 12.38
N TYR A 142 -3.05 -3.40 11.81
CA TYR A 142 -3.07 -3.64 10.37
C TYR A 142 -3.51 -5.07 10.05
N GLY A 143 -3.92 -5.31 8.81
CA GLY A 143 -4.26 -6.63 8.29
C GLY A 143 -4.48 -6.61 6.78
N ALA A 144 -4.65 -7.79 6.19
CA ALA A 144 -4.79 -7.91 4.73
C ALA A 144 -6.22 -7.64 4.24
N ILE A 145 -6.34 -7.23 2.98
CA ILE A 145 -7.58 -7.25 2.20
C ILE A 145 -7.32 -8.16 1.00
N VAL A 146 -8.13 -9.20 0.85
CA VAL A 146 -8.11 -10.09 -0.31
C VAL A 146 -9.36 -9.84 -1.13
N ILE A 147 -9.16 -9.35 -2.35
CA ILE A 147 -10.21 -9.08 -3.32
C ILE A 147 -10.17 -10.17 -4.38
N LEU A 148 -11.05 -11.16 -4.25
CA LEU A 148 -11.17 -12.22 -5.24
C LEU A 148 -11.77 -11.68 -6.54
N PRO A 149 -11.49 -12.29 -7.69
CA PRO A 149 -12.22 -11.99 -8.92
C PRO A 149 -13.73 -12.12 -8.72
N GLN A 150 -14.51 -11.43 -9.56
CA GLN A 150 -15.94 -11.64 -9.67
C GLN A 150 -16.28 -13.14 -9.74
N GLN A 151 -17.41 -13.54 -9.18
CA GLN A 151 -17.81 -14.94 -9.18
C GLN A 151 -17.93 -15.48 -10.61
N GLY A 152 -17.30 -16.63 -10.86
CA GLY A 152 -17.23 -17.22 -12.20
C GLY A 152 -16.06 -16.74 -13.06
N THR A 153 -15.34 -15.69 -12.65
CA THR A 153 -14.17 -15.18 -13.38
C THR A 153 -12.89 -15.88 -12.87
N PRO A 154 -12.13 -16.59 -13.73
CA PRO A 154 -10.87 -17.20 -13.34
C PRO A 154 -9.75 -16.16 -13.21
N PHE A 155 -8.67 -16.54 -12.53
CA PHE A 155 -7.40 -15.80 -12.60
C PHE A 155 -6.83 -15.84 -14.04
N PRO A 156 -6.03 -14.84 -14.45
CA PRO A 156 -5.32 -14.87 -15.74
C PRO A 156 -4.10 -15.81 -15.73
N PHE A 157 -3.91 -16.58 -14.66
CA PHE A 157 -2.88 -17.59 -14.48
C PHE A 157 -3.53 -18.88 -13.92
N PRO A 158 -2.86 -20.05 -14.03
CA PRO A 158 -3.40 -21.30 -13.50
C PRO A 158 -3.82 -21.17 -12.04
N LYS A 159 -5.02 -21.70 -11.72
CA LYS A 159 -5.56 -21.63 -10.35
C LYS A 159 -4.58 -22.29 -9.36
N PRO A 160 -4.13 -21.57 -8.31
CA PRO A 160 -3.26 -22.16 -7.30
C PRO A 160 -4.01 -23.20 -6.46
N GLU A 161 -3.28 -24.14 -5.86
CA GLU A 161 -3.81 -25.12 -4.90
C GLU A 161 -4.39 -24.40 -3.68
N ARG A 162 -3.62 -23.45 -3.14
CA ARG A 162 -4.00 -22.62 -2.00
C ARG A 162 -3.34 -21.25 -2.08
N GLU A 163 -3.93 -20.29 -1.39
CA GLU A 163 -3.40 -18.95 -1.19
C GLU A 163 -2.96 -18.76 0.26
N GLU A 164 -1.92 -17.96 0.48
CA GLU A 164 -1.42 -17.65 1.83
C GLU A 164 -1.05 -16.16 1.93
N VAL A 165 -1.47 -15.50 3.00
CA VAL A 165 -1.16 -14.09 3.27
C VAL A 165 0.15 -14.00 4.05
N ILE A 166 1.06 -13.14 3.57
CA ILE A 166 2.37 -12.90 4.17
C ILE A 166 2.50 -11.41 4.49
N LEU A 167 2.26 -11.05 5.75
CA LEU A 167 2.39 -9.67 6.25
C LEU A 167 3.79 -9.46 6.84
N LEU A 168 4.59 -8.63 6.18
CA LEU A 168 5.88 -8.17 6.70
C LEU A 168 5.66 -6.96 7.60
N GLY A 169 6.29 -6.90 8.76
CA GLY A 169 6.11 -5.78 9.69
C GLY A 169 7.28 -5.65 10.66
N GLU A 170 7.14 -4.75 11.62
CA GLU A 170 8.18 -4.44 12.62
C GLU A 170 7.64 -4.58 14.05
N TRP A 171 8.56 -4.81 14.99
CA TRP A 171 8.28 -4.94 16.42
C TRP A 171 9.28 -4.13 17.25
N TRP A 172 8.77 -3.45 18.26
CA TRP A 172 9.56 -2.78 19.30
C TRP A 172 9.27 -3.42 20.67
N HIS A 173 10.22 -3.42 21.60
CA HIS A 173 9.98 -3.70 23.01
C HIS A 173 9.20 -2.55 23.66
N ALA A 174 9.54 -1.31 23.31
CA ALA A 174 8.89 -0.12 23.85
C ALA A 174 7.48 0.07 23.27
N ASP A 175 6.65 0.81 24.00
CA ASP A 175 5.43 1.42 23.45
C ASP A 175 5.84 2.40 22.34
N VAL A 176 5.33 2.16 21.13
CA VAL A 176 5.73 2.90 19.93
C VAL A 176 5.32 4.37 20.03
N GLU A 177 4.14 4.66 20.59
CA GLU A 177 3.68 6.04 20.78
C GLU A 177 4.55 6.78 21.79
N LYS A 178 4.91 6.14 22.90
CA LYS A 178 5.83 6.77 23.87
C LYS A 178 7.20 7.03 23.27
N LEU A 179 7.71 6.11 22.45
CA LEU A 179 8.99 6.25 21.75
C LEU A 179 8.97 7.46 20.80
N VAL A 180 7.95 7.56 19.95
CA VAL A 180 7.81 8.62 18.94
C VAL A 180 7.55 9.97 19.61
N ASN A 181 6.71 10.02 20.64
CA ASN A 181 6.46 11.26 21.38
C ASN A 181 7.72 11.81 22.04
N LYS A 182 8.54 10.93 22.65
CA LYS A 182 9.84 11.33 23.20
C LYS A 182 10.79 11.83 22.12
N ALA A 183 10.87 11.13 20.99
CA ALA A 183 11.73 11.55 19.87
C ALA A 183 11.32 12.92 19.30
N ASN A 184 10.02 13.15 19.12
CA ASN A 184 9.46 14.42 18.68
C ASN A 184 9.81 15.57 19.64
N GLN A 185 9.71 15.35 20.96
CA GLN A 185 10.11 16.34 21.98
C GLN A 185 11.61 16.69 21.88
N LEU A 186 12.45 15.69 21.61
CA LEU A 186 13.88 15.86 21.45
C LEU A 186 14.28 16.48 20.10
N GLY A 187 13.39 16.46 19.11
CA GLY A 187 13.67 16.89 17.73
C GLY A 187 14.51 15.90 16.93
N SER A 188 14.57 14.64 17.36
CA SER A 188 15.40 13.56 16.81
C SER A 188 14.53 12.42 16.23
N PRO A 189 15.09 11.51 15.42
CA PRO A 189 14.36 10.30 15.02
C PRO A 189 14.12 9.38 16.23
N PRO A 190 13.03 8.60 16.26
CA PRO A 190 12.86 7.52 17.24
C PRO A 190 13.86 6.39 16.99
N ASN A 191 14.02 5.50 17.97
CA ASN A 191 14.85 4.31 17.80
C ASN A 191 14.24 3.37 16.75
N LYS A 192 15.11 2.67 16.01
CA LYS A 192 14.74 1.56 15.13
C LYS A 192 13.98 0.45 15.85
N SER A 193 13.32 -0.41 15.09
CA SER A 193 12.69 -1.63 15.61
C SER A 193 13.71 -2.60 16.20
N ASP A 194 13.20 -3.46 17.09
CA ASP A 194 13.96 -4.55 17.70
C ASP A 194 13.91 -5.83 16.86
N ALA A 195 12.88 -5.98 16.04
CA ALA A 195 12.78 -7.06 15.06
C ALA A 195 11.82 -6.74 13.90
N HIS A 196 12.23 -7.12 12.71
CA HIS A 196 11.31 -7.45 11.61
C HIS A 196 10.47 -8.69 11.93
N THR A 197 9.32 -8.83 11.28
CA THR A 197 8.39 -9.94 11.48
C THR A 197 7.74 -10.41 10.18
N ILE A 198 7.41 -11.70 10.12
CA ILE A 198 6.54 -12.32 9.11
C ILE A 198 5.27 -12.81 9.84
N ASN A 199 4.10 -12.32 9.41
CA ASN A 199 2.82 -12.53 10.08
C ASN A 199 2.88 -12.22 11.59
N GLY A 200 3.58 -11.12 11.92
CA GLY A 200 3.80 -10.67 13.29
C GLY A 200 4.71 -11.57 14.12
N LYS A 201 5.49 -12.48 13.53
CA LYS A 201 6.46 -13.37 14.20
C LYS A 201 7.88 -13.11 13.71
N PRO A 202 8.89 -12.89 14.58
CA PRO A 202 10.27 -12.67 14.15
C PRO A 202 10.96 -13.88 13.50
N GLY A 203 10.62 -15.10 13.95
CA GLY A 203 11.26 -16.34 13.50
C GLY A 203 12.40 -16.81 14.41
N PRO A 204 12.96 -18.00 14.17
CA PRO A 204 13.85 -18.68 15.12
C PRO A 204 15.24 -18.05 15.26
N LEU A 205 15.61 -17.10 14.39
CA LEU A 205 16.87 -16.35 14.52
C LEU A 205 16.86 -15.34 15.68
N PHE A 206 15.72 -15.17 16.34
CA PHE A 206 15.53 -14.28 17.49
C PHE A 206 15.28 -15.07 18.78
N PRO A 207 15.66 -14.52 19.95
CA PRO A 207 15.37 -15.15 21.24
C PRO A 207 13.86 -15.34 21.44
N CYS A 208 13.48 -16.43 22.12
CA CYS A 208 12.10 -16.78 22.45
C CYS A 208 11.10 -16.79 21.26
N SER A 209 11.59 -17.03 20.04
CA SER A 209 10.75 -16.90 18.83
C SER A 209 10.56 -18.22 18.06
N GLU A 210 11.40 -19.23 18.29
CA GLU A 210 11.36 -20.52 17.59
C GLU A 210 9.99 -21.21 17.64
N LYS A 211 9.41 -21.41 18.83
CA LYS A 211 8.11 -22.09 19.03
C LYS A 211 6.91 -21.39 18.39
N HIS A 212 7.06 -20.13 17.99
CA HIS A 212 5.98 -19.31 17.45
C HIS A 212 6.26 -18.83 16.02
N THR A 213 7.25 -19.44 15.37
CA THR A 213 7.59 -19.17 13.97
C THR A 213 6.39 -19.44 13.08
N PHE A 214 6.14 -18.57 12.10
CA PHE A 214 5.13 -18.81 11.10
C PHE A 214 5.56 -19.98 10.19
N VAL A 215 4.68 -20.97 10.02
CA VAL A 215 4.92 -22.15 9.17
C VAL A 215 3.79 -22.26 8.15
N MET A 216 4.15 -22.43 6.89
CA MET A 216 3.24 -22.74 5.79
C MET A 216 3.56 -24.16 5.29
N GLU A 217 2.59 -25.07 5.42
CA GLU A 217 2.71 -26.42 4.88
C GLU A 217 2.39 -26.45 3.37
N VAL A 218 3.19 -27.20 2.60
CA VAL A 218 3.03 -27.41 1.16
C VAL A 218 3.11 -28.89 0.77
N GLU A 219 2.47 -29.25 -0.33
CA GLU A 219 2.54 -30.57 -0.96
C GLU A 219 3.42 -30.51 -2.21
N GLN A 220 4.28 -31.51 -2.39
CA GLN A 220 5.19 -31.56 -3.52
C GLN A 220 4.43 -31.55 -4.87
N GLY A 221 4.93 -30.77 -5.83
CA GLY A 221 4.34 -30.62 -7.16
C GLY A 221 3.13 -29.68 -7.23
N LYS A 222 2.69 -29.09 -6.12
CA LYS A 222 1.61 -28.09 -6.09
C LYS A 222 2.13 -26.67 -6.24
N THR A 223 1.23 -25.75 -6.61
CA THR A 223 1.55 -24.32 -6.76
C THR A 223 0.70 -23.49 -5.81
N TYR A 224 1.33 -22.56 -5.11
CA TYR A 224 0.71 -21.72 -4.09
C TYR A 224 0.81 -20.25 -4.49
N LEU A 225 -0.23 -19.47 -4.17
CA LEU A 225 -0.22 -18.02 -4.34
C LEU A 225 0.11 -17.36 -3.00
N LEU A 226 1.27 -16.73 -2.89
CA LEU A 226 1.63 -15.94 -1.71
C LEU A 226 1.25 -14.48 -1.95
N ARG A 227 0.48 -13.92 -1.03
CA ARG A 227 0.00 -12.53 -1.03
C ARG A 227 0.85 -11.71 -0.06
N ILE A 228 1.94 -11.15 -0.57
CA ILE A 228 2.97 -10.51 0.26
C ILE A 228 2.66 -9.02 0.38
N ILE A 229 2.65 -8.52 1.61
CA ILE A 229 2.31 -7.14 1.97
C ILE A 229 3.43 -6.61 2.85
N ASN A 230 3.98 -5.44 2.53
CA ASN A 230 4.87 -4.75 3.45
C ASN A 230 4.10 -3.72 4.29
N SER A 231 3.81 -4.11 5.54
CA SER A 231 3.18 -3.30 6.57
C SER A 231 4.18 -2.70 7.57
N ALA A 232 5.49 -2.82 7.31
CA ALA A 232 6.53 -2.16 8.10
C ALA A 232 6.33 -0.63 8.11
N LEU A 233 6.81 0.03 9.16
CA LEU A 233 6.69 1.49 9.29
C LEU A 233 7.74 2.19 8.46
N ASN A 234 8.99 1.74 8.48
CA ASN A 234 10.12 2.53 8.00
C ASN A 234 11.11 1.81 7.07
N ASP A 235 10.91 0.52 6.77
CA ASP A 235 11.91 -0.26 6.03
C ASP A 235 11.34 -0.89 4.75
N GLU A 236 12.01 -0.63 3.61
CA GLU A 236 11.87 -1.46 2.40
C GLU A 236 12.54 -2.80 2.62
N LEU A 237 11.94 -3.89 2.16
CA LEU A 237 12.39 -5.24 2.48
C LEU A 237 12.72 -6.03 1.22
N PHE A 238 13.87 -6.71 1.26
CA PHE A 238 14.07 -7.89 0.42
C PHE A 238 13.32 -9.07 1.01
N PHE A 239 12.62 -9.83 0.17
CA PHE A 239 11.95 -11.07 0.56
C PHE A 239 12.34 -12.21 -0.38
N GLY A 240 12.51 -13.43 0.14
CA GLY A 240 12.81 -14.62 -0.67
C GLY A 240 12.57 -15.93 0.08
N ILE A 241 12.58 -17.04 -0.65
CA ILE A 241 12.33 -18.39 -0.12
C ILE A 241 13.46 -19.31 -0.55
N ALA A 242 14.08 -20.02 0.41
CA ALA A 242 15.22 -20.86 0.11
C ALA A 242 14.85 -21.94 -0.91
N GLY A 243 15.66 -22.07 -1.97
CA GLY A 243 15.44 -23.06 -3.04
C GLY A 243 14.23 -22.81 -3.95
N HIS A 244 13.39 -21.81 -3.70
CA HIS A 244 12.15 -21.61 -4.45
C HIS A 244 12.17 -20.28 -5.18
N SER A 245 11.93 -20.34 -6.50
CA SER A 245 11.69 -19.14 -7.30
C SER A 245 10.26 -18.66 -7.13
N MET A 246 10.07 -17.35 -7.23
CA MET A 246 8.79 -16.68 -7.13
C MET A 246 8.42 -16.09 -8.49
N THR A 247 7.24 -16.43 -9.01
CA THR A 247 6.72 -15.81 -10.24
C THR A 247 5.74 -14.71 -9.88
N VAL A 248 6.14 -13.45 -10.06
CA VAL A 248 5.31 -12.27 -9.80
C VAL A 248 4.17 -12.25 -10.81
N VAL A 249 2.93 -12.09 -10.33
CA VAL A 249 1.71 -12.10 -11.17
C VAL A 249 0.78 -10.91 -10.90
N GLU A 250 0.97 -10.21 -9.78
CA GLU A 250 0.11 -9.10 -9.38
C GLU A 250 0.86 -8.16 -8.44
N VAL A 251 0.59 -6.86 -8.55
CA VAL A 251 1.03 -5.82 -7.60
C VAL A 251 -0.11 -4.85 -7.36
N ASP A 252 -0.34 -4.45 -6.12
CA ASP A 252 -1.31 -3.41 -5.74
C ASP A 252 -2.73 -3.63 -6.33
N ALA A 253 -3.20 -4.88 -6.25
CA ALA A 253 -4.46 -5.34 -6.85
C ALA A 253 -4.58 -5.08 -8.36
N VAL A 254 -3.46 -5.18 -9.09
CA VAL A 254 -3.40 -5.13 -10.55
C VAL A 254 -2.51 -6.27 -11.07
N TYR A 255 -3.00 -7.00 -12.08
CA TYR A 255 -2.23 -8.07 -12.71
C TYR A 255 -1.04 -7.51 -13.51
N THR A 256 0.07 -8.24 -13.46
CA THR A 256 1.32 -7.88 -14.16
C THR A 256 1.65 -8.88 -15.26
N LYS A 257 2.47 -8.46 -16.23
CA LYS A 257 3.20 -9.42 -17.07
C LYS A 257 4.10 -10.24 -16.17
N SER A 258 3.87 -11.56 -16.15
CA SER A 258 4.53 -12.40 -15.16
C SER A 258 6.02 -12.48 -15.39
N PHE A 259 6.79 -12.48 -14.31
CA PHE A 259 8.22 -12.74 -14.37
C PHE A 259 8.72 -13.47 -13.13
N THR A 260 9.73 -14.32 -13.30
CA THR A 260 10.29 -15.12 -12.20
C THR A 260 11.53 -14.45 -11.60
N THR A 261 11.66 -14.51 -10.28
CA THR A 261 12.77 -13.96 -9.50
C THR A 261 13.05 -14.80 -8.25
N GLN A 262 14.27 -14.73 -7.72
CA GLN A 262 14.64 -15.38 -6.44
C GLN A 262 14.37 -14.50 -5.22
N ALA A 263 14.28 -13.19 -5.43
CA ALA A 263 13.99 -12.22 -4.38
C ALA A 263 13.06 -11.13 -4.91
N LEU A 264 12.29 -10.55 -4.01
CA LEU A 264 11.48 -9.35 -4.22
C LEU A 264 12.14 -8.17 -3.52
N LEU A 265 11.94 -6.96 -4.04
CA LEU A 265 11.99 -5.74 -3.24
C LEU A 265 10.54 -5.29 -3.03
N ILE A 266 10.17 -5.00 -1.79
CA ILE A 266 8.82 -4.53 -1.45
C ILE A 266 8.91 -3.41 -0.41
N ALA A 267 8.40 -2.24 -0.77
CA ALA A 267 8.41 -1.07 0.10
C ALA A 267 7.14 -0.98 0.97
N PRO A 268 7.16 -0.31 2.13
CA PRO A 268 5.98 -0.04 2.93
C PRO A 268 4.81 0.48 2.06
N GLY A 269 3.63 -0.11 2.24
CA GLY A 269 2.44 0.21 1.42
C GLY A 269 2.24 -0.69 0.21
N GLN A 270 3.30 -1.28 -0.32
CA GLN A 270 3.19 -2.13 -1.51
C GLN A 270 2.69 -3.53 -1.17
N THR A 271 2.01 -4.12 -2.15
CA THR A 271 1.64 -5.54 -2.16
C THR A 271 2.20 -6.22 -3.41
N THR A 272 2.50 -7.51 -3.32
CA THR A 272 2.97 -8.32 -4.45
C THR A 272 2.49 -9.74 -4.28
N ASN A 273 1.78 -10.27 -5.29
CA ASN A 273 1.44 -11.69 -5.31
C ASN A 273 2.41 -12.46 -6.17
N VAL A 274 2.84 -13.61 -5.65
CA VAL A 274 3.75 -14.52 -6.34
C VAL A 274 3.20 -15.93 -6.35
N LEU A 275 3.41 -16.64 -7.47
CA LEU A 275 3.23 -18.08 -7.55
C LEU A 275 4.54 -18.76 -7.14
N VAL A 276 4.43 -19.70 -6.20
CA VAL A 276 5.53 -20.55 -5.72
C VAL A 276 5.18 -22.01 -6.01
N HIS A 277 6.02 -22.68 -6.77
CA HIS A 277 5.86 -24.08 -7.11
C HIS A 277 6.70 -24.96 -6.16
N ALA A 278 6.07 -25.89 -5.46
CA ALA A 278 6.70 -26.77 -4.48
C ALA A 278 7.44 -27.93 -5.17
N ASN A 279 8.51 -27.61 -5.91
CA ASN A 279 9.28 -28.54 -6.74
C ASN A 279 10.64 -28.95 -6.17
N GLN A 280 10.95 -28.55 -4.95
CA GLN A 280 12.20 -28.93 -4.30
C GLN A 280 12.09 -30.33 -3.69
N ILE A 281 13.22 -30.86 -3.25
CA ILE A 281 13.26 -32.08 -2.45
C ILE A 281 12.41 -31.83 -1.20
N PRO A 282 11.49 -32.74 -0.80
CA PRO A 282 10.68 -32.54 0.40
C PRO A 282 11.55 -32.23 1.62
N GLY A 283 11.35 -31.05 2.20
CA GLY A 283 12.19 -30.51 3.25
C GLY A 283 11.58 -29.28 3.91
N ARG A 284 12.40 -28.52 4.64
CA ARG A 284 12.00 -27.25 5.26
C ARG A 284 12.89 -26.15 4.72
N TYR A 285 12.28 -25.02 4.39
CA TYR A 285 12.94 -23.91 3.70
C TYR A 285 12.54 -22.60 4.37
N PHE A 286 13.51 -21.74 4.72
CA PHE A 286 13.15 -20.43 5.24
C PHE A 286 12.56 -19.56 4.13
N MET A 287 11.44 -18.92 4.46
CA MET A 287 11.10 -17.60 3.94
C MET A 287 11.85 -16.57 4.78
N ALA A 288 12.48 -15.58 4.16
CA ALA A 288 13.25 -14.58 4.87
C ALA A 288 12.96 -13.17 4.36
N ALA A 289 12.90 -12.20 5.29
CA ALA A 289 12.81 -10.78 5.00
C ALA A 289 13.96 -10.01 5.68
N ARG A 290 14.62 -9.11 4.95
CA ARG A 290 15.74 -8.28 5.43
C ARG A 290 15.63 -6.88 4.83
N PRO A 291 16.00 -5.80 5.55
CA PRO A 291 15.97 -4.46 4.99
C PRO A 291 16.87 -4.27 3.77
N PHE A 292 16.36 -3.48 2.84
CA PHE A 292 17.13 -2.74 1.85
C PHE A 292 17.60 -1.42 2.50
N MET A 293 18.91 -1.29 2.66
CA MET A 293 19.59 -0.15 3.30
C MET A 293 20.40 0.58 2.22
N ASP A 294 19.79 1.55 1.57
CA ASP A 294 20.39 2.41 0.56
C ASP A 294 21.06 3.66 1.13
N VAL A 295 20.86 3.91 2.42
CA VAL A 295 21.44 5.01 3.18
C VAL A 295 22.12 4.53 4.45
N GLN A 296 23.13 5.26 4.92
CA GLN A 296 23.80 4.96 6.19
C GLN A 296 23.02 5.52 7.37
N LEU A 297 21.86 4.92 7.65
CA LEU A 297 21.04 5.22 8.83
C LEU A 297 20.94 3.99 9.76
N PRO A 298 20.70 4.20 11.07
CA PRO A 298 20.43 3.09 11.98
C PRO A 298 19.11 2.39 11.63
N VAL A 299 19.22 1.27 10.90
CA VAL A 299 18.09 0.40 10.50
C VAL A 299 18.12 -0.92 11.28
N ASP A 300 16.97 -1.57 11.43
CA ASP A 300 16.94 -2.93 11.97
C ASP A 300 17.50 -3.95 10.97
N ASN A 301 18.82 -4.16 10.98
CA ASN A 301 19.49 -5.10 10.08
C ASN A 301 19.27 -6.59 10.43
N ASN A 302 18.32 -6.92 11.31
CA ASN A 302 18.00 -8.31 11.61
C ASN A 302 17.11 -8.93 10.52
N THR A 303 17.24 -10.24 10.31
CA THR A 303 16.46 -10.97 9.29
C THR A 303 15.28 -11.70 9.93
N ALA A 304 14.06 -11.34 9.54
CA ALA A 304 12.87 -12.08 9.94
C ALA A 304 12.72 -13.36 9.13
N THR A 305 12.23 -14.42 9.76
CA THR A 305 12.10 -15.73 9.13
C THR A 305 10.76 -16.41 9.42
N GLY A 306 10.24 -17.09 8.40
CA GLY A 306 9.13 -18.04 8.45
C GLY A 306 9.52 -19.32 7.71
N ILE A 307 8.74 -20.38 7.80
CA ILE A 307 9.12 -21.69 7.24
C ILE A 307 8.10 -22.12 6.19
N LEU A 308 8.56 -22.44 4.98
CA LEU A 308 7.85 -23.25 4.01
C LEU A 308 8.24 -24.71 4.25
N GLU A 309 7.28 -25.55 4.61
CA GLU A 309 7.48 -26.92 5.05
C GLU A 309 6.73 -27.90 4.14
N TYR A 310 7.43 -28.88 3.60
CA TYR A 310 6.77 -29.95 2.88
C TYR A 310 6.04 -30.87 3.86
N LYS A 311 4.84 -31.30 3.50
CA LYS A 311 3.99 -32.18 4.32
C LYS A 311 4.73 -33.45 4.74
N GLY A 312 4.63 -33.79 6.03
CA GLY A 312 5.23 -34.99 6.60
C GLY A 312 6.71 -34.89 6.95
N ILE A 313 7.34 -33.72 6.81
CA ILE A 313 8.74 -33.52 7.20
C ILE A 313 8.84 -33.24 8.72
N PRO A 314 9.71 -33.95 9.46
CA PRO A 314 9.91 -33.70 10.89
C PRO A 314 10.49 -32.31 11.19
N ASN A 315 10.03 -31.71 12.30
CA ASN A 315 10.55 -30.42 12.79
C ASN A 315 12.04 -30.44 13.18
N THR A 316 12.67 -31.62 13.28
CA THR A 316 14.11 -31.79 13.51
C THR A 316 14.95 -31.47 12.28
N VAL A 317 14.35 -31.45 11.08
CA VAL A 317 15.03 -30.99 9.86
C VAL A 317 15.21 -29.48 9.96
N LEU A 318 16.44 -29.00 9.86
CA LEU A 318 16.72 -27.57 9.95
C LEU A 318 16.50 -26.89 8.60
N PRO A 319 15.70 -25.81 8.54
CA PRO A 319 15.53 -25.05 7.31
C PRO A 319 16.80 -24.27 6.92
N THR A 320 17.01 -24.11 5.63
CA THR A 320 18.12 -23.32 5.07
C THR A 320 17.67 -21.89 4.73
N LEU A 321 18.58 -20.92 4.82
CA LEU A 321 18.31 -19.53 4.48
C LEU A 321 18.38 -19.28 2.96
N PRO A 322 17.52 -18.41 2.40
CA PRO A 322 17.66 -17.97 1.02
C PRO A 322 18.85 -17.04 0.84
N HIS A 323 19.41 -17.03 -0.37
CA HIS A 323 20.40 -16.04 -0.77
C HIS A 323 19.71 -14.72 -1.16
N LEU A 324 19.54 -13.81 -0.21
CA LEU A 324 18.99 -12.48 -0.47
C LEU A 324 20.06 -11.50 -1.04
N PRO A 325 19.67 -10.53 -1.89
CA PRO A 325 20.56 -9.46 -2.37
C PRO A 325 21.23 -8.73 -1.20
N LYS A 326 22.44 -8.20 -1.39
CA LYS A 326 23.12 -7.39 -0.35
C LYS A 326 22.19 -6.27 0.10
N SER A 327 22.24 -5.92 1.39
CA SER A 327 21.33 -4.91 1.95
C SER A 327 21.38 -3.58 1.20
N ASN A 328 22.52 -3.19 0.64
CA ASN A 328 22.68 -1.95 -0.13
C ASN A 328 22.67 -2.15 -1.67
N ASP A 329 22.05 -3.22 -2.19
CA ASP A 329 22.05 -3.52 -3.62
C ASP A 329 20.99 -2.69 -4.39
N SER A 330 21.23 -1.39 -4.53
CA SER A 330 20.36 -0.48 -5.29
C SER A 330 20.28 -0.87 -6.77
N ALA A 331 21.28 -1.58 -7.29
CA ALA A 331 21.26 -2.08 -8.66
C ALA A 331 20.24 -3.22 -8.83
N PHE A 332 20.11 -4.11 -7.84
CA PHE A 332 19.03 -5.09 -7.79
C PHE A 332 17.66 -4.40 -7.69
N ALA A 333 17.50 -3.43 -6.79
CA ALA A 333 16.27 -2.66 -6.62
C ALA A 333 15.78 -2.06 -7.96
N PHE A 334 16.68 -1.37 -8.66
CA PHE A 334 16.39 -0.77 -9.96
C PHE A 334 16.03 -1.81 -11.02
N ARG A 335 16.79 -2.91 -11.13
CA ARG A 335 16.50 -3.99 -12.08
C ARG A 335 15.18 -4.70 -11.79
N TYR A 336 14.84 -4.91 -10.53
CA TYR A 336 13.57 -5.52 -10.13
C TYR A 336 12.39 -4.63 -10.55
N ASN A 337 12.42 -3.35 -10.18
CA ASN A 337 11.35 -2.40 -10.52
C ASN A 337 11.18 -2.24 -12.04
N LYS A 338 12.28 -2.26 -12.81
CA LYS A 338 12.23 -2.19 -14.29
C LYS A 338 11.52 -3.39 -14.95
N ARG A 339 11.40 -4.54 -14.27
CA ARG A 339 10.69 -5.72 -14.80
C ARG A 339 9.17 -5.65 -14.59
N LEU A 340 8.69 -4.80 -13.69
CA LEU A 340 7.26 -4.62 -13.45
C LEU A 340 6.62 -3.94 -14.66
N ARG A 341 5.62 -4.59 -15.24
CA ARG A 341 4.81 -4.09 -16.36
C ARG A 341 3.37 -4.52 -16.15
N SER A 342 2.43 -3.66 -16.48
CA SER A 342 1.01 -4.02 -16.46
C SER A 342 0.75 -5.17 -17.43
N LEU A 343 -0.23 -6.03 -17.12
CA LEU A 343 -0.57 -7.19 -17.96
C LEU A 343 -0.86 -6.79 -19.41
N ASN A 344 -1.57 -5.66 -19.61
CA ASN A 344 -1.93 -5.05 -20.88
C ASN A 344 -2.48 -6.07 -21.90
N SER A 345 -3.65 -6.61 -21.58
CA SER A 345 -4.37 -7.57 -22.42
C SER A 345 -5.77 -7.03 -22.77
N PRO A 346 -6.50 -7.61 -23.73
CA PRO A 346 -7.86 -7.16 -24.06
C PRO A 346 -8.81 -7.13 -22.86
N GLN A 347 -8.66 -8.07 -21.91
CA GLN A 347 -9.48 -8.13 -20.69
C GLN A 347 -8.97 -7.19 -19.58
N PHE A 348 -7.68 -6.89 -19.58
CA PHE A 348 -7.01 -6.06 -18.57
C PHE A 348 -6.16 -4.99 -19.28
N PRO A 349 -6.79 -3.99 -19.91
CA PRO A 349 -6.09 -3.00 -20.72
C PRO A 349 -5.32 -2.02 -19.83
N THR A 350 -4.17 -1.57 -20.32
CA THR A 350 -3.41 -0.49 -19.67
C THR A 350 -3.83 0.86 -20.24
N ASN A 351 -4.73 1.54 -19.52
CA ASN A 351 -5.30 2.82 -19.94
C ASN A 351 -4.43 4.01 -19.48
N VAL A 352 -3.14 3.99 -19.84
CA VAL A 352 -2.23 5.08 -19.50
C VAL A 352 -2.66 6.38 -20.19
N PRO A 353 -2.83 7.50 -19.45
CA PRO A 353 -3.13 8.76 -20.08
C PRO A 353 -1.98 9.25 -20.98
N LEU A 354 -2.27 9.43 -22.27
CA LEU A 354 -1.27 9.84 -23.27
C LEU A 354 -1.10 11.36 -23.33
N GLN A 355 -2.21 12.09 -23.30
CA GLN A 355 -2.24 13.55 -23.19
C GLN A 355 -2.20 13.94 -21.72
N VAL A 356 -1.33 14.89 -21.36
CA VAL A 356 -1.21 15.41 -19.99
C VAL A 356 -1.75 16.84 -19.95
N ASP A 357 -2.68 17.10 -19.03
CA ASP A 357 -3.28 18.43 -18.84
C ASP A 357 -2.49 19.27 -17.84
N ARG A 358 -1.84 18.63 -16.85
CA ARG A 358 -1.02 19.30 -15.84
C ARG A 358 0.24 18.52 -15.50
N ASN A 359 1.38 19.21 -15.53
CA ASN A 359 2.68 18.68 -15.14
C ASN A 359 3.07 19.23 -13.76
N LEU A 360 3.39 18.33 -12.84
CA LEU A 360 3.82 18.63 -11.48
C LEU A 360 5.22 18.07 -11.27
N PHE A 361 6.05 18.82 -10.54
CA PHE A 361 7.40 18.41 -10.16
C PHE A 361 7.60 18.67 -8.67
N TYR A 362 7.60 17.60 -7.89
CA TYR A 362 7.68 17.65 -6.44
C TYR A 362 9.04 17.13 -5.98
N THR A 363 9.86 18.02 -5.41
CA THR A 363 11.13 17.64 -4.78
C THR A 363 10.88 17.10 -3.38
N ILE A 364 11.50 15.97 -3.07
CA ILE A 364 11.47 15.32 -1.77
C ILE A 364 12.70 15.74 -1.00
N GLY A 365 12.53 16.36 0.17
CA GLY A 365 13.66 16.84 0.96
C GLY A 365 13.51 16.57 2.44
N LEU A 366 14.55 16.01 3.05
CA LEU A 366 14.74 16.06 4.49
C LEU A 366 15.23 17.46 4.88
N ALA A 367 14.87 17.89 6.08
CA ALA A 367 15.00 19.27 6.51
C ALA A 367 15.31 19.39 7.99
N ARG A 368 15.71 20.60 8.40
CA ARG A 368 15.97 20.95 9.79
C ARG A 368 15.46 22.34 10.11
N ASN A 369 14.47 22.42 11.00
CA ASN A 369 13.90 23.67 11.45
C ASN A 369 14.36 24.00 12.88
N SER A 370 14.29 25.28 13.25
CA SER A 370 14.60 25.73 14.62
C SER A 370 13.55 25.19 15.59
N CYS A 371 14.02 24.70 16.73
CA CYS A 371 13.20 24.24 17.84
C CYS A 371 13.94 24.52 19.14
N PRO A 372 13.75 25.70 19.76
CA PRO A 372 14.49 26.08 20.97
C PRO A 372 14.29 25.12 22.15
N ALA A 373 13.14 24.44 22.21
CA ALA A 373 12.82 23.45 23.24
C ALA A 373 13.42 22.05 22.97
N CYS A 374 13.94 21.79 21.77
CA CYS A 374 14.52 20.50 21.39
C CYS A 374 15.98 20.40 21.86
N LEU A 375 16.49 19.17 21.98
CA LEU A 375 17.81 18.88 22.56
C LEU A 375 18.96 19.67 21.91
N ASN A 376 18.93 19.80 20.58
CA ASN A 376 19.97 20.49 19.81
C ASN A 376 19.49 21.85 19.24
N GLY A 377 18.46 22.46 19.85
CA GLY A 377 17.86 23.71 19.36
C GLY A 377 17.20 23.61 17.98
N THR A 378 17.06 22.38 17.45
CA THR A 378 16.58 22.08 16.11
C THR A 378 15.78 20.79 16.10
N ARG A 379 14.94 20.64 15.07
CA ARG A 379 14.11 19.47 14.81
C ARG A 379 14.28 19.00 13.38
N LEU A 380 14.38 17.70 13.17
CA LEU A 380 14.26 17.10 11.83
C LEU A 380 12.83 17.24 11.28
N MET A 381 12.77 17.60 10.02
CA MET A 381 11.55 17.80 9.25
C MET A 381 11.71 17.11 7.90
N ALA A 382 10.63 17.01 7.14
CA ALA A 382 10.67 16.59 5.75
C ALA A 382 9.63 17.37 4.95
N SER A 383 9.79 17.47 3.63
CA SER A 383 9.00 18.38 2.82
C SER A 383 8.85 17.93 1.38
N LEU A 384 7.72 18.32 0.78
CA LEU A 384 7.54 18.38 -0.66
C LEU A 384 7.66 19.84 -1.10
N ASN A 385 8.46 20.12 -2.13
CA ASN A 385 8.70 21.47 -2.64
C ASN A 385 9.03 22.51 -1.54
N ASN A 386 9.83 22.11 -0.56
CA ASN A 386 10.29 22.92 0.58
C ASN A 386 9.15 23.39 1.53
N ILE A 387 8.02 22.68 1.52
CA ILE A 387 6.89 22.87 2.44
C ILE A 387 6.75 21.61 3.29
N SER A 388 6.97 21.74 4.59
CA SER A 388 6.67 20.70 5.58
C SER A 388 5.22 20.80 6.01
N PHE A 389 4.45 19.75 5.73
CA PHE A 389 3.02 19.74 5.99
C PHE A 389 2.70 19.61 7.47
N THR A 390 1.73 20.40 7.93
CA THR A 390 1.14 20.30 9.27
C THR A 390 -0.27 19.75 9.19
N MET A 391 -0.59 18.80 10.07
CA MET A 391 -1.96 18.30 10.21
C MET A 391 -2.86 19.42 10.75
N PRO A 392 -4.06 19.64 10.18
CA PRO A 392 -5.05 20.54 10.74
C PRO A 392 -5.77 19.88 11.94
N GLU A 393 -6.59 20.65 12.65
CA GLU A 393 -7.50 20.14 13.70
C GLU A 393 -8.87 19.75 13.14
N THR A 394 -9.25 20.29 11.99
CA THR A 394 -10.46 19.91 11.24
C THR A 394 -10.07 19.11 10.00
N ALA A 395 -10.79 18.03 9.72
CA ALA A 395 -10.53 17.21 8.55
C ALA A 395 -10.60 18.03 7.24
N LEU A 396 -9.61 17.89 6.36
CA LEU A 396 -9.54 18.63 5.10
C LEU A 396 -10.74 18.40 4.19
N LEU A 397 -11.24 17.15 4.08
CA LEU A 397 -12.44 16.84 3.31
C LEU A 397 -13.68 17.52 3.89
N GLN A 398 -13.81 17.53 5.22
CA GLN A 398 -14.90 18.23 5.90
C GLN A 398 -14.80 19.74 5.65
N ALA A 399 -13.61 20.31 5.76
CA ALA A 399 -13.38 21.73 5.49
C ALA A 399 -13.67 22.09 4.02
N HIS A 400 -13.29 21.23 3.09
CA HIS A 400 -13.59 21.39 1.66
C HIS A 400 -15.09 21.33 1.39
N TYR A 401 -15.76 20.26 1.84
CA TYR A 401 -17.18 20.00 1.59
C TYR A 401 -18.10 21.07 2.20
N PHE A 402 -17.80 21.51 3.43
CA PHE A 402 -18.59 22.54 4.12
C PHE A 402 -18.05 23.97 3.91
N ASN A 403 -17.06 24.16 3.04
CA ASN A 403 -16.43 25.45 2.75
C ASN A 403 -15.95 26.21 4.01
N VAL A 404 -15.34 25.47 4.95
CA VAL A 404 -14.78 26.03 6.20
C VAL A 404 -13.49 26.77 5.88
N LYS A 405 -13.47 28.07 6.18
CA LYS A 405 -12.32 28.94 5.90
C LYS A 405 -11.21 28.76 6.94
N GLY A 406 -9.95 28.97 6.51
CA GLY A 406 -8.80 29.04 7.41
C GLY A 406 -8.15 27.70 7.76
N VAL A 407 -8.68 26.57 7.30
CA VAL A 407 -8.13 25.23 7.60
C VAL A 407 -6.92 24.90 6.72
N PHE A 408 -6.98 25.22 5.43
CA PHE A 408 -5.91 24.94 4.48
C PHE A 408 -5.88 25.97 3.33
N LYS A 409 -4.81 25.94 2.55
CA LYS A 409 -4.68 26.71 1.30
C LYS A 409 -4.49 25.77 0.11
N THR A 410 -5.04 26.13 -1.05
CA THR A 410 -4.95 25.34 -2.30
C THR A 410 -3.85 25.84 -3.23
N ASP A 411 -2.77 26.38 -2.67
CA ASP A 411 -1.70 27.08 -3.39
C ASP A 411 -0.38 26.28 -3.36
N PHE A 412 -0.43 24.96 -3.16
CA PHE A 412 0.77 24.12 -3.23
C PHE A 412 1.42 24.26 -4.61
N PRO A 413 2.73 24.55 -4.68
CA PRO A 413 3.36 24.92 -5.95
C PRO A 413 3.62 23.70 -6.84
N ASP A 414 3.38 23.88 -8.14
CA ASP A 414 3.58 22.84 -9.17
C ASP A 414 5.05 22.50 -9.40
N GLN A 415 5.96 23.37 -8.94
CA GLN A 415 7.42 23.25 -9.08
C GLN A 415 8.10 23.69 -7.79
N PRO A 416 9.33 23.22 -7.49
CA PRO A 416 10.10 23.69 -6.34
C PRO A 416 10.40 25.18 -6.49
N PRO A 417 10.33 25.96 -5.40
CA PRO A 417 10.50 27.41 -5.46
C PRO A 417 11.89 27.86 -5.92
N LYS A 418 12.91 27.02 -5.73
CA LYS A 418 14.28 27.28 -6.18
C LYS A 418 14.90 25.99 -6.72
N PRO A 419 15.16 25.89 -8.03
CA PRO A 419 15.91 24.79 -8.60
C PRO A 419 17.36 24.76 -8.11
N PHE A 420 17.90 23.55 -7.95
CA PHE A 420 19.31 23.30 -7.66
C PHE A 420 19.71 21.93 -8.22
N ASN A 421 20.98 21.56 -8.10
CA ASN A 421 21.40 20.19 -8.41
C ASN A 421 20.90 19.25 -7.31
N TYR A 422 19.72 18.66 -7.51
CA TYR A 422 19.01 17.88 -6.50
C TYR A 422 19.81 16.67 -6.01
N THR A 423 20.55 15.99 -6.89
CA THR A 423 21.25 14.75 -6.56
C THR A 423 22.78 14.92 -6.52
N GLY A 424 23.27 16.13 -6.27
CA GLY A 424 24.71 16.42 -6.11
C GLY A 424 25.27 15.99 -4.75
N ALA A 425 26.38 16.60 -4.32
CA ALA A 425 26.94 16.37 -2.98
C ALA A 425 25.96 16.78 -1.86
N PRO A 426 25.79 16.00 -0.77
CA PRO A 426 24.83 16.28 0.29
C PRO A 426 24.90 17.71 0.83
N LEU A 427 23.75 18.38 0.87
CA LEU A 427 23.60 19.71 1.44
C LEU A 427 23.23 19.60 2.93
N THR A 428 24.12 20.08 3.80
CA THR A 428 23.95 20.02 5.26
C THR A 428 23.67 21.37 5.91
N ALA A 429 23.67 22.46 5.12
CA ALA A 429 23.38 23.83 5.55
C ALA A 429 22.12 24.37 4.87
N ASN A 430 21.49 25.39 5.47
CA ASN A 430 20.29 26.07 4.94
C ASN A 430 19.08 25.15 4.68
N LEU A 431 18.94 24.09 5.49
CA LEU A 431 17.90 23.06 5.38
C LEU A 431 16.52 23.48 5.93
N LYS A 432 16.25 24.78 6.03
CA LYS A 432 15.00 25.29 6.63
C LYS A 432 13.86 25.18 5.62
N THR A 433 12.75 24.58 6.05
CA THR A 433 11.51 24.52 5.28
C THR A 433 10.50 25.54 5.78
N THR A 434 9.56 25.88 4.90
CA THR A 434 8.32 26.54 5.33
C THR A 434 7.37 25.50 5.92
N ILE A 435 6.52 25.90 6.86
CA ILE A 435 5.55 25.02 7.50
C ILE A 435 4.15 25.45 7.09
N GLY A 436 3.29 24.50 6.71
CA GLY A 436 1.87 24.79 6.53
C GLY A 436 1.07 23.69 5.84
N THR A 437 -0.25 23.83 5.94
CA THR A 437 -1.24 22.92 5.34
C THR A 437 -1.62 23.43 3.94
N ARG A 438 -0.79 23.09 2.94
CA ARG A 438 -0.96 23.51 1.54
C ARG A 438 -1.25 22.30 0.66
N LEU A 439 -2.29 22.40 -0.16
CA LEU A 439 -2.83 21.33 -1.00
C LEU A 439 -2.76 21.74 -2.47
N SER A 440 -2.68 20.75 -3.35
CA SER A 440 -2.73 20.96 -4.79
C SER A 440 -4.16 20.74 -5.29
N LYS A 441 -4.79 21.81 -5.78
CA LYS A 441 -6.16 21.74 -6.32
C LYS A 441 -6.13 21.31 -7.78
N ILE A 442 -6.88 20.28 -8.17
CA ILE A 442 -6.94 19.72 -9.53
C ILE A 442 -8.40 19.74 -10.00
N ALA A 443 -8.61 20.19 -11.25
CA ALA A 443 -9.92 20.14 -11.88
C ALA A 443 -10.31 18.69 -12.19
N PHE A 444 -11.59 18.35 -11.99
CA PHE A 444 -12.14 17.04 -12.28
C PHE A 444 -11.75 16.54 -13.68
N ASN A 445 -11.42 15.26 -13.79
CA ASN A 445 -11.07 14.55 -15.02
C ASN A 445 -9.77 15.00 -15.71
N SER A 446 -9.00 15.91 -15.10
CA SER A 446 -7.68 16.32 -15.61
C SER A 446 -6.70 15.15 -15.56
N THR A 447 -5.88 15.00 -16.59
CA THR A 447 -4.73 14.10 -16.58
C THR A 447 -3.52 14.80 -15.97
N VAL A 448 -2.93 14.18 -14.96
CA VAL A 448 -1.77 14.70 -14.23
C VAL A 448 -0.55 13.82 -14.48
N GLU A 449 0.56 14.44 -14.84
CA GLU A 449 1.90 13.86 -14.72
C GLU A 449 2.57 14.46 -13.49
N LEU A 450 2.98 13.62 -12.55
CA LEU A 450 3.73 14.02 -11.36
C LEU A 450 5.12 13.37 -11.40
N VAL A 451 6.15 14.20 -11.41
CA VAL A 451 7.53 13.77 -11.19
C VAL A 451 7.90 14.01 -9.74
N LEU A 452 8.22 12.92 -9.04
CA LEU A 452 8.80 12.94 -7.70
C LEU A 452 10.32 12.86 -7.83
N GLN A 453 11.04 13.87 -7.32
CA GLN A 453 12.49 13.99 -7.40
C GLN A 453 13.09 13.90 -6.00
N ASP A 454 13.87 12.86 -5.72
CA ASP A 454 14.69 12.79 -4.51
C ASP A 454 15.76 13.89 -4.52
N THR A 455 16.12 14.38 -3.34
CA THR A 455 17.13 15.42 -3.18
C THR A 455 18.20 15.00 -2.17
N ASN A 456 19.36 15.63 -2.27
CA ASN A 456 20.51 15.43 -1.40
C ASN A 456 20.46 16.31 -0.13
N LEU A 457 19.29 16.84 0.23
CA LEU A 457 19.10 17.63 1.44
C LEU A 457 19.21 16.69 2.65
N LEU A 458 20.25 16.88 3.47
CA LEU A 458 20.77 15.92 4.46
C LEU A 458 21.35 14.63 3.86
N SER A 459 20.56 13.89 3.09
CA SER A 459 20.94 12.66 2.42
C SER A 459 20.01 12.43 1.23
N VAL A 460 20.48 11.66 0.25
CA VAL A 460 19.58 10.98 -0.70
C VAL A 460 19.04 9.71 -0.04
N GLU A 461 17.81 9.30 -0.35
CA GLU A 461 17.14 8.12 0.22
C GLU A 461 16.00 7.64 -0.69
N SER A 462 15.70 6.35 -0.68
CA SER A 462 14.53 5.80 -1.34
C SER A 462 13.27 6.16 -0.57
N HIS A 463 12.24 6.61 -1.29
CA HIS A 463 10.99 7.06 -0.67
C HIS A 463 9.78 6.40 -1.33
N PRO A 464 9.09 5.45 -0.67
CA PRO A 464 7.81 4.94 -1.15
C PRO A 464 6.74 6.01 -1.05
N PHE A 465 6.27 6.55 -2.17
CA PHE A 465 5.15 7.49 -2.20
C PHE A 465 3.85 6.77 -2.48
N HIS A 466 2.87 6.99 -1.61
CA HIS A 466 1.50 6.48 -1.72
C HIS A 466 0.53 7.63 -2.02
N LEU A 467 -0.38 7.38 -2.97
CA LEU A 467 -1.50 8.27 -3.28
C LEU A 467 -2.82 7.57 -2.95
N HIS A 468 -3.60 8.15 -2.05
CA HIS A 468 -4.93 7.68 -1.69
C HIS A 468 -5.91 7.89 -2.86
N GLY A 469 -6.97 7.08 -2.92
CA GLY A 469 -8.06 7.23 -3.88
C GLY A 469 -7.72 6.88 -5.33
N TYR A 470 -6.47 6.58 -5.63
CA TYR A 470 -5.97 6.32 -6.98
C TYR A 470 -4.98 5.16 -7.01
N ASN A 471 -5.02 4.42 -8.10
CA ASN A 471 -3.80 3.88 -8.66
C ASN A 471 -3.30 4.84 -9.76
N PHE A 472 -2.01 4.80 -10.04
CA PHE A 472 -1.32 5.59 -11.06
C PHE A 472 -0.37 4.71 -11.88
N PHE A 473 -0.06 5.14 -13.10
CA PHE A 473 0.89 4.47 -13.97
C PHE A 473 2.30 5.02 -13.76
N VAL A 474 3.26 4.16 -13.44
CA VAL A 474 4.68 4.54 -13.33
C VAL A 474 5.29 4.55 -14.73
N VAL A 475 5.33 5.72 -15.36
CA VAL A 475 5.73 5.87 -16.77
C VAL A 475 7.25 5.95 -16.95
N GLY A 476 8.00 6.35 -15.92
CA GLY A 476 9.45 6.39 -15.98
C GLY A 476 10.09 6.52 -14.60
N THR A 477 11.31 5.99 -14.48
CA THR A 477 12.14 6.08 -13.27
C THR A 477 13.60 6.23 -13.72
N GLY A 478 14.35 7.07 -13.04
CA GLY A 478 15.76 7.31 -13.33
C GLY A 478 16.57 7.69 -12.10
N ILE A 479 17.89 7.71 -12.26
CA ILE A 479 18.85 8.19 -11.25
C ILE A 479 19.36 9.57 -11.72
N GLY A 480 19.66 10.45 -10.77
CA GLY A 480 20.06 11.83 -11.03
C GLY A 480 18.88 12.80 -11.03
N ASN A 481 19.12 13.99 -11.58
CA ASN A 481 18.06 14.97 -11.80
C ASN A 481 17.25 14.62 -13.05
N PHE A 482 15.93 14.66 -12.95
CA PHE A 482 15.04 14.49 -14.09
C PHE A 482 15.29 15.60 -15.13
N ASP A 483 15.41 15.19 -16.39
CA ASP A 483 15.48 16.08 -17.55
C ASP A 483 14.31 15.77 -18.49
N PRO A 484 13.28 16.63 -18.58
CA PRO A 484 12.10 16.34 -19.40
C PRO A 484 12.44 16.16 -20.88
N GLY A 485 13.50 16.80 -21.40
CA GLY A 485 13.92 16.66 -22.79
C GLY A 485 14.62 15.34 -23.09
N LYS A 486 15.21 14.69 -22.07
CA LYS A 486 15.95 13.42 -22.23
C LYS A 486 15.19 12.21 -21.70
N ASP A 487 14.36 12.39 -20.69
CA ASP A 487 13.77 11.29 -19.94
C ASP A 487 12.33 11.02 -20.33
N ALA A 488 11.51 12.04 -20.54
CA ALA A 488 10.12 11.86 -20.99
C ALA A 488 10.00 11.10 -22.33
N PRO A 489 10.89 11.29 -23.33
CA PRO A 489 10.87 10.48 -24.55
C PRO A 489 11.12 8.98 -24.33
N LYS A 490 11.65 8.58 -23.16
CA LYS A 490 11.93 7.18 -22.81
C LYS A 490 10.81 6.54 -21.97
N TYR A 491 9.72 7.26 -21.70
CA TYR A 491 8.63 6.75 -20.91
C TYR A 491 8.02 5.48 -21.52
N ASN A 492 7.67 4.53 -20.64
CA ASN A 492 6.81 3.44 -21.02
C ASN A 492 5.36 3.94 -21.03
N LEU A 493 4.84 4.22 -22.23
CA LEU A 493 3.45 4.61 -22.46
C LEU A 493 2.62 3.48 -23.08
N ILE A 494 3.12 2.24 -23.04
CA ILE A 494 2.43 1.07 -23.60
C ILE A 494 1.89 0.20 -22.47
N ASP A 495 2.74 -0.19 -21.53
CA ASP A 495 2.37 -1.04 -20.39
C ASP A 495 3.08 -0.69 -19.08
N PRO A 496 3.14 0.61 -18.70
CA PRO A 496 3.70 1.00 -17.41
C PRO A 496 2.97 0.27 -16.28
N PRO A 497 3.65 -0.16 -15.20
CA PRO A 497 2.98 -0.79 -14.08
C PRO A 497 2.03 0.20 -13.40
N GLU A 498 0.81 -0.24 -13.15
CA GLU A 498 -0.18 0.48 -12.35
C GLU A 498 0.00 0.14 -10.87
N ARG A 499 0.10 1.16 -10.02
CA ARG A 499 0.47 1.06 -8.60
C ARG A 499 -0.33 2.06 -7.77
N ASN A 500 -0.50 1.80 -6.47
CA ASN A 500 -0.88 2.87 -5.53
C ASN A 500 0.34 3.41 -4.76
N THR A 501 1.45 2.67 -4.75
CA THR A 501 2.66 3.02 -4.01
C THR A 501 3.90 2.76 -4.87
N VAL A 502 4.78 3.75 -5.00
CA VAL A 502 6.02 3.64 -5.80
C VAL A 502 7.24 4.13 -5.03
N GLY A 503 8.31 3.34 -5.04
CA GLY A 503 9.60 3.77 -4.52
C GLY A 503 10.25 4.75 -5.49
N VAL A 504 10.47 5.98 -5.03
CA VAL A 504 11.37 6.92 -5.70
C VAL A 504 12.79 6.49 -5.36
N PRO A 505 13.64 6.17 -6.35
CA PRO A 505 14.95 5.60 -6.06
C PRO A 505 15.88 6.62 -5.39
N THR A 506 16.81 6.12 -4.58
CA THR A 506 17.90 6.88 -3.94
C THR A 506 18.61 7.77 -4.96
N GLY A 507 18.57 9.09 -4.73
CA GLY A 507 19.22 10.08 -5.58
C GLY A 507 18.68 10.08 -7.01
N GLY A 508 17.38 9.83 -7.20
CA GLY A 508 16.75 9.75 -8.50
C GLY A 508 15.35 10.33 -8.54
N TRP A 509 14.57 9.90 -9.53
CA TRP A 509 13.24 10.42 -9.79
C TRP A 509 12.30 9.33 -10.29
N THR A 510 11.00 9.54 -10.10
CA THR A 510 9.94 8.72 -10.68
C THR A 510 8.81 9.60 -11.19
N ALA A 511 8.39 9.35 -12.42
CA ALA A 511 7.27 10.00 -13.08
C ALA A 511 6.05 9.07 -13.08
N ILE A 512 4.92 9.59 -12.58
CA ILE A 512 3.64 8.88 -12.54
C ILE A 512 2.58 9.64 -13.32
N ARG A 513 1.62 8.92 -13.92
CA ARG A 513 0.43 9.50 -14.55
C ARG A 513 -0.85 8.93 -13.97
N PHE A 514 -1.81 9.81 -13.71
CA PHE A 514 -3.17 9.43 -13.33
C PHE A 514 -4.19 10.43 -13.86
N ARG A 515 -5.44 10.02 -13.90
CA ARG A 515 -6.58 10.87 -14.20
C ARG A 515 -7.26 11.24 -12.89
N ALA A 516 -7.47 12.53 -12.62
CA ALA A 516 -8.12 13.01 -11.42
C ALA A 516 -9.66 12.94 -11.55
N ASP A 517 -10.19 11.72 -11.69
CA ASP A 517 -11.62 11.43 -11.91
C ASP A 517 -12.39 11.04 -10.62
N ASN A 518 -11.76 11.22 -9.47
CA ASN A 518 -12.34 10.90 -8.17
C ASN A 518 -12.42 12.17 -7.30
N PRO A 519 -13.60 12.81 -7.18
CA PRO A 519 -13.74 14.07 -6.46
C PRO A 519 -13.55 13.84 -4.95
N GLY A 520 -12.88 14.78 -4.28
CA GLY A 520 -12.56 14.65 -2.86
C GLY A 520 -11.21 15.22 -2.48
N VAL A 521 -10.74 14.87 -1.28
CA VAL A 521 -9.42 15.23 -0.77
C VAL A 521 -8.60 13.97 -0.58
N TRP A 522 -7.52 13.82 -1.35
CA TRP A 522 -6.74 12.60 -1.43
C TRP A 522 -5.31 12.81 -0.96
N PHE A 523 -4.91 12.04 0.04
CA PHE A 523 -3.60 12.18 0.67
C PHE A 523 -2.48 11.64 -0.24
N LEU A 524 -1.39 12.40 -0.35
CA LEU A 524 -0.15 11.98 -1.02
C LEU A 524 0.97 12.08 0.01
N HIS A 525 1.61 10.96 0.35
CA HIS A 525 2.63 10.96 1.38
C HIS A 525 3.68 9.87 1.18
N CYS A 526 4.85 10.07 1.79
CA CYS A 526 5.85 9.02 1.92
C CYS A 526 5.38 7.97 2.94
N HIS A 527 5.40 6.71 2.58
CA HIS A 527 4.93 5.60 3.40
C HIS A 527 5.97 5.12 4.45
N LEU A 528 7.07 5.86 4.61
CA LEU A 528 7.93 5.79 5.79
C LEU A 528 7.29 6.65 6.88
N GLU A 529 6.87 6.03 7.98
CA GLU A 529 6.04 6.70 8.99
C GLU A 529 6.76 7.88 9.64
N ILE A 530 8.08 7.77 9.80
CA ILE A 530 8.93 8.85 10.27
C ILE A 530 8.86 10.08 9.35
N HIS A 531 8.87 9.89 8.03
CA HIS A 531 8.79 10.99 7.07
C HIS A 531 7.38 11.58 7.01
N THR A 532 6.34 10.75 7.07
CA THR A 532 4.96 11.23 7.22
C THR A 532 4.79 12.06 8.50
N GLY A 533 5.40 11.64 9.60
CA GLY A 533 5.41 12.39 10.86
C GLY A 533 6.15 13.73 10.76
N TRP A 534 7.22 13.78 9.97
CA TRP A 534 8.04 14.99 9.74
C TRP A 534 7.47 15.97 8.70
N GLY A 535 6.38 15.60 8.01
CA GLY A 535 5.68 16.48 7.08
C GLY A 535 5.94 16.20 5.60
N LEU A 536 6.50 15.03 5.24
CA LEU A 536 6.70 14.59 3.85
C LEU A 536 5.39 14.12 3.21
N LYS A 537 4.47 15.06 3.04
CA LYS A 537 3.11 14.81 2.55
C LYS A 537 2.46 16.07 2.03
N THR A 538 1.39 15.89 1.27
CA THR A 538 0.43 16.92 0.86
C THR A 538 -0.90 16.21 0.57
N ALA A 539 -1.87 16.92 0.01
CA ALA A 539 -3.07 16.29 -0.52
C ALA A 539 -3.50 16.97 -1.82
N PHE A 540 -4.19 16.21 -2.66
CA PHE A 540 -4.90 16.73 -3.80
C PHE A 540 -6.34 17.05 -3.43
N VAL A 541 -6.82 18.24 -3.79
CA VAL A 541 -8.25 18.58 -3.79
C VAL A 541 -8.73 18.41 -5.21
N VAL A 542 -9.48 17.35 -5.49
CA VAL A 542 -10.07 17.09 -6.80
C VAL A 542 -11.48 17.64 -6.77
N GLU A 543 -11.75 18.61 -7.64
CA GLU A 543 -13.05 19.27 -7.73
C GLU A 543 -14.15 18.30 -8.18
N ASP A 544 -15.40 18.66 -7.87
CA ASP A 544 -16.57 18.00 -8.45
C ASP A 544 -16.63 18.23 -9.97
N GLY A 545 -17.06 17.21 -10.71
CA GLY A 545 -17.38 17.32 -12.12
C GLY A 545 -18.77 17.89 -12.39
N PRO A 546 -19.10 18.17 -13.67
CA PRO A 546 -20.40 18.71 -14.05
C PRO A 546 -21.58 17.73 -13.91
N GLY A 547 -21.32 16.41 -13.87
CA GLY A 547 -22.34 15.37 -13.76
C GLY A 547 -22.86 15.14 -12.33
N ALA A 548 -24.12 14.72 -12.20
CA ALA A 548 -24.73 14.40 -10.90
C ALA A 548 -24.03 13.24 -10.17
N ASP A 549 -23.34 12.38 -10.91
CA ASP A 549 -22.53 11.28 -10.42
C ASP A 549 -21.03 11.60 -10.34
N GLN A 550 -20.64 12.87 -10.52
CA GLN A 550 -19.25 13.33 -10.54
C GLN A 550 -18.88 14.22 -9.33
N GLY A 551 -19.74 14.26 -8.31
CA GLY A 551 -19.48 14.97 -7.05
C GLY A 551 -19.26 14.03 -5.86
N ILE A 552 -18.63 14.55 -4.80
CA ILE A 552 -18.45 13.86 -3.51
C ILE A 552 -19.81 13.43 -2.95
N LEU A 553 -19.90 12.22 -2.41
CA LEU A 553 -21.09 11.75 -1.70
C LEU A 553 -21.37 12.61 -0.46
N PRO A 554 -22.63 12.72 0.00
CA PRO A 554 -22.91 13.39 1.27
C PRO A 554 -22.23 12.64 2.44
N PRO A 555 -21.79 13.35 3.49
CA PRO A 555 -21.13 12.73 4.63
C PRO A 555 -22.08 11.77 5.36
N PRO A 556 -21.56 10.65 5.90
CA PRO A 556 -22.32 9.76 6.76
C PRO A 556 -22.86 10.46 8.01
N LYS A 557 -24.00 9.99 8.54
CA LYS A 557 -24.64 10.57 9.73
C LYS A 557 -23.80 10.38 11.01
N ASP A 558 -22.97 9.35 11.02
CA ASP A 558 -22.08 8.95 12.11
C ASP A 558 -20.63 9.42 11.90
N LEU A 559 -20.38 10.35 10.96
CA LEU A 559 -19.06 10.93 10.73
C LEU A 559 -18.48 11.47 12.06
N PRO A 560 -17.26 11.05 12.46
CA PRO A 560 -16.68 11.50 13.71
C PRO A 560 -16.49 13.01 13.76
N LYS A 561 -16.84 13.61 14.89
CA LYS A 561 -16.74 15.05 15.08
C LYS A 561 -15.29 15.50 15.28
N CYS A 562 -14.98 16.63 14.67
CA CYS A 562 -13.97 17.57 15.13
C CYS A 562 -14.65 18.52 16.14
#